data_AF-A0A1W9IRB1-F1
#
_entry.id   AF-A0A1W9IRB1-F1
#
_cell.length_a   1.000
_cell.length_b   1.000
_cell.length_c   1.000
_cell.angle_alpha   90.00
_cell.angle_beta   90.00
_cell.angle_gamma   90.00
#
_symmetry.space_group_name_H-M   'P 1'
#
loop_
_entity.id
_entity.type
_entity.pdbx_description
1 polymer ?
#
loop_
_entity_poly.entity_id
_entity_poly.type
_entity_poly.pdbx_seq_one_letter_code
_entity_poly.pdbx_strand_id
1 'polypeptide(L)' 'MKLYWSVISRQGNSTRDFNDNGSQFFICAEENSGLDRRHAVFGEVFRGLDVTDKIVAAARDQADNPLEPITMKVTVKE' A
#
# COMPACT_ATOMS: atom_id res chain seq x y z
N MET A 1 -7.09 -4.41 9.79
CA MET A 1 -6.46 -3.50 8.80
C MET A 1 -5.88 -4.33 7.67
N LYS A 2 -6.42 -4.24 6.45
CA LYS A 2 -6.13 -5.17 5.33
C LYS A 2 -4.90 -4.72 4.53
N LEU A 3 -4.05 -5.67 4.11
CA LEU A 3 -3.02 -5.48 3.07
C LEU A 3 -3.56 -5.94 1.72
N TYR A 4 -3.45 -5.05 0.73
CA TYR A 4 -3.88 -5.30 -0.64
C TYR A 4 -2.68 -5.24 -1.59
N TRP A 5 -2.64 -6.18 -2.53
CA TRP A 5 -1.66 -6.22 -3.60
C TRP A 5 -2.19 -5.43 -4.80
N SER A 6 -1.32 -4.69 -5.50
CA SER A 6 -1.70 -4.02 -6.75
C SER A 6 -1.69 -5.02 -7.91
N VAL A 7 -2.86 -5.26 -8.52
CA VAL A 7 -3.04 -6.22 -9.63
C VAL A 7 -3.38 -5.44 -10.92
N ILE A 8 -2.43 -4.69 -11.51
CA ILE A 8 -2.71 -3.59 -12.49
C ILE A 8 -1.50 -3.28 -13.45
N SER A 9 -1.64 -3.52 -14.78
CA SER A 9 -0.86 -2.99 -15.95
C SER A 9 0.02 -1.75 -15.75
N ARG A 10 1.30 -1.93 -16.09
CA ARG A 10 2.00 -1.09 -17.07
C ARG A 10 1.92 -1.63 -18.50
N GLN A 11 1.20 -0.91 -19.34
CA GLN A 11 1.68 -0.57 -20.68
C GLN A 11 1.87 0.95 -20.70
N GLY A 12 3.11 1.39 -20.88
CA GLY A 12 3.49 2.81 -20.79
C GLY A 12 3.68 3.33 -19.35
N ASN A 13 3.97 4.62 -19.24
CA ASN A 13 4.28 5.31 -17.98
C ASN A 13 3.03 5.65 -17.14
N SER A 14 2.07 4.73 -17.07
CA SER A 14 0.80 4.91 -16.37
C SER A 14 0.44 3.64 -15.60
N THR A 15 0.14 3.76 -14.31
CA THR A 15 -0.25 2.68 -13.40
C THR A 15 -1.74 2.33 -13.52
N ARG A 16 -2.27 2.29 -14.75
CA ARG A 16 -3.72 2.21 -15.05
C ARG A 16 -4.11 1.16 -16.09
N ASP A 17 -3.18 0.34 -16.55
CA ASP A 17 -3.48 -0.80 -17.43
C ASP A 17 -3.86 -2.04 -16.55
N PHE A 18 -4.08 -3.26 -17.06
CA PHE A 18 -4.78 -4.33 -16.30
C PHE A 18 -3.99 -5.60 -15.83
N ASN A 19 -2.76 -5.85 -16.32
CA ASN A 19 -2.00 -7.13 -16.22
C ASN A 19 -0.55 -7.06 -15.64
N ASP A 20 -0.18 -6.14 -14.75
CA ASP A 20 1.21 -5.94 -14.24
C ASP A 20 1.17 -6.02 -12.71
N ASN A 21 1.69 -7.14 -12.24
CA ASN A 21 1.74 -7.44 -10.82
C ASN A 21 3.17 -7.16 -10.36
N GLY A 22 3.59 -5.90 -10.49
CA GLY A 22 4.84 -5.40 -9.94
C GLY A 22 4.86 -5.46 -8.41
N SER A 23 5.97 -5.10 -7.78
CA SER A 23 6.14 -5.21 -6.32
C SER A 23 5.41 -4.16 -5.47
N GLN A 24 4.48 -3.40 -6.05
CA GLN A 24 3.73 -2.37 -5.33
C GLN A 24 2.53 -2.97 -4.59
N PHE A 25 2.44 -2.67 -3.30
CA PHE A 25 1.33 -3.04 -2.42
C PHE A 25 0.92 -1.83 -1.58
N PHE A 26 -0.25 -1.90 -0.95
CA PHE A 26 -0.70 -0.86 -0.01
C PHE A 26 -1.38 -1.46 1.22
N ILE A 27 -1.40 -0.65 2.29
CA ILE A 27 -2.05 -0.97 3.56
C ILE A 27 -3.16 0.06 3.76
N CYS A 28 -4.42 -0.37 3.87
CA CYS A 28 -5.52 0.57 4.13
C CYS A 28 -5.53 0.94 5.61
N ALA A 29 -5.25 2.21 5.94
CA ALA A 29 -5.26 2.72 7.32
C ALA A 29 -6.66 2.74 7.97
N GLU A 30 -7.72 2.80 7.16
CA GLU A 30 -9.12 2.79 7.61
C GLU A 30 -9.93 1.74 6.85
N GLU A 31 -11.17 1.47 7.28
CA GLU A 31 -12.07 0.56 6.58
C GLU A 31 -12.52 1.16 5.23
N ASN A 32 -12.02 0.60 4.14
CA ASN A 32 -12.40 0.97 2.78
C ASN A 32 -13.00 -0.21 2.02
N SER A 33 -14.32 -0.32 2.03
CA SER A 33 -15.09 -1.33 1.29
C SER A 33 -15.15 -1.07 -0.23
N GLY A 34 -14.70 0.10 -0.71
CA GLY A 34 -14.68 0.46 -2.13
C GLY A 34 -13.54 -0.17 -2.94
N LEU A 35 -12.55 -0.76 -2.27
CA LEU A 35 -11.40 -1.43 -2.90
C LEU A 35 -11.59 -2.96 -3.00
N ASP A 36 -12.51 -3.52 -2.21
CA ASP A 36 -12.88 -4.93 -2.30
C ASP A 36 -13.38 -5.25 -3.72
N ARG A 37 -12.93 -6.38 -4.28
CA ARG A 37 -13.11 -6.82 -5.69
C ARG A 37 -12.33 -6.06 -6.77
N ARG A 38 -11.60 -4.98 -6.45
CA ARG A 38 -10.65 -4.34 -7.39
C ARG A 38 -9.19 -4.68 -7.11
N HIS A 39 -8.86 -5.02 -5.86
CA HIS A 39 -7.52 -5.40 -5.44
C HIS A 39 -7.56 -6.73 -4.66
N ALA A 40 -6.53 -7.56 -4.82
CA ALA A 40 -6.42 -8.81 -4.10
C ALA A 40 -5.91 -8.55 -2.67
N VAL A 41 -6.70 -8.92 -1.66
CA VAL A 41 -6.23 -8.99 -0.26
C VAL A 41 -5.29 -10.19 -0.14
N PHE A 42 -4.08 -9.97 0.37
CA PHE A 42 -3.09 -11.04 0.57
C PHE A 42 -2.65 -11.20 2.03
N GLY A 43 -3.08 -10.31 2.93
CA GLY A 43 -2.78 -10.39 4.35
C GLY A 43 -3.45 -9.29 5.16
N GLU A 44 -3.14 -9.24 6.46
CA GLU A 44 -3.60 -8.21 7.38
C GLU A 44 -2.51 -7.80 8.39
N VAL A 45 -2.60 -6.58 8.91
CA VAL A 45 -1.68 -6.08 9.94
C VAL A 45 -2.08 -6.68 11.29
N PHE A 46 -1.34 -7.70 11.73
CA PHE A 46 -1.59 -8.37 13.02
C PHE A 46 -0.98 -7.65 14.24
N ARG A 47 0.05 -6.81 14.04
CA ARG A 47 0.72 -5.98 15.07
C ARG A 47 1.29 -4.70 14.44
N GLY A 48 1.43 -3.65 15.23
CA GLY A 48 2.03 -2.36 14.79
C GLY A 48 1.05 -1.41 14.11
N LEU A 49 -0.24 -1.43 14.49
CA LEU A 49 -1.23 -0.48 13.98
C LEU A 49 -0.84 0.97 14.31
N ASP A 50 -0.31 1.21 15.51
CA ASP A 50 0.20 2.51 15.98
C ASP A 50 1.33 3.07 15.11
N VAL A 51 2.11 2.20 14.45
CA VAL A 51 3.13 2.59 13.48
C VAL A 51 2.49 3.09 12.20
N THR A 52 1.36 2.50 11.80
CA THR A 52 0.62 2.96 10.61
C THR A 52 -0.01 4.33 10.86
N ASP A 53 -0.58 4.56 12.04
CA ASP A 53 -1.11 5.88 12.42
C ASP A 53 -0.03 6.97 12.35
N LYS A 54 1.20 6.66 12.80
CA LYS A 54 2.36 7.56 12.69
C LYS A 54 2.79 7.82 11.25
N ILE A 55 2.74 6.80 10.39
CA ILE A 55 3.03 6.94 8.95
C ILE A 55 1.98 7.85 8.28
N VAL A 56 0.70 7.68 8.61
CA VAL A 56 -0.39 8.54 8.11
C VAL A 56 -0.25 9.98 8.63
N ALA A 57 0.18 10.17 9.88
CA ALA A 57 0.41 11.50 10.46
C ALA A 57 1.68 12.21 9.97
N ALA A 58 2.52 11.57 9.16
CA ALA A 58 3.74 12.18 8.63
C ALA A 58 3.44 13.37 7.71
N ALA A 59 4.30 14.39 7.74
CA ALA A 59 4.18 15.55 6.86
C ALA A 59 4.47 15.19 5.39
N ARG A 60 3.69 15.75 4.47
CA ARG A 60 3.70 15.40 3.04
C ARG A 60 3.79 16.63 2.14
N ASP A 61 4.22 16.43 0.91
CA ASP A 61 4.17 17.44 -0.17
C ASP A 61 2.77 17.55 -0.81
N GLN A 62 2.63 18.40 -1.83
CA GLN A 62 1.38 18.58 -2.57
C GLN A 62 0.99 17.38 -3.46
N ALA A 63 1.88 16.41 -3.63
CA ALA A 63 1.68 15.17 -4.38
C ALA A 63 1.51 13.94 -3.46
N ASP A 64 1.26 14.17 -2.17
CA ASP A 64 1.05 13.17 -1.12
C ASP A 64 2.30 12.32 -0.75
N ASN A 65 3.50 12.74 -1.18
CA ASN A 65 4.74 12.07 -0.79
C ASN A 65 5.21 12.54 0.60
N PRO A 66 5.66 11.65 1.50
CA PRO A 66 6.29 12.05 2.75
C PRO A 66 7.51 12.95 2.52
N LEU A 67 7.61 14.05 3.27
CA LEU A 67 8.75 14.99 3.17
C LEU A 67 10.07 14.33 3.61
N GLU A 68 10.00 13.42 4.58
CA GLU A 68 11.10 12.54 4.97
C GLU A 68 10.81 11.10 4.50
N PRO A 69 11.70 10.46 3.72
CA PRO A 69 11.47 9.11 3.19
C PRO A 69 11.30 8.04 4.28
N ILE A 70 10.09 7.49 4.39
CA ILE A 70 9.78 6.38 5.30
C ILE A 70 10.24 5.07 4.66
N THR A 71 11.38 4.54 5.11
CA THR A 71 11.96 3.29 4.58
C THR A 71 11.47 2.06 5.36
N MET A 72 11.30 0.94 4.67
CA MET A 72 10.90 -0.33 5.27
C MET A 72 12.03 -1.38 5.19
N LYS A 73 12.15 -2.23 6.21
CA LYS A 73 12.99 -3.43 6.17
C LYS A 73 12.11 -4.67 6.19
N VAL A 74 12.21 -5.48 5.13
CA VAL A 74 11.46 -6.74 5.01
C VAL A 74 12.27 -7.88 5.63
N THR A 75 11.59 -8.82 6.29
CA THR A 75 12.16 -10.10 6.71
C THR A 75 11.06 -11.14 6.62
N VAL A 76 11.22 -12.10 5.71
CA VAL A 76 10.32 -13.25 5.57
C VAL A 76 10.76 -14.34 6.54
N LYS A 77 9.80 -15.01 7.16
CA LYS A 77 10.01 -16.22 7.97
C LYS A 77 9.03 -17.27 7.48
N GLU A 78 9.51 -18.51 7.41
CA GLU A 78 8.71 -19.72 7.18
C GLU A 78 7.95 -20.12 8.47
#